data_AF-A0A447SRR7-F1
#
_entry.id   AF-A0A447SRR7-F1
#
_cell.length_a   1.000
_cell.length_b   1.000
_cell.length_c   1.000
_cell.angle_alpha   90.00
_cell.angle_beta   90.00
_cell.angle_gamma   90.00
#
_symmetry.space_group_name_H-M   'P 1'
#
loop_
_entity.id
_entity.type
_entity.pdbx_description
1 polymer ?
#
loop_
_entity_poly.entity_id
_entity_poly.type
_entity_poly.pdbx_seq_one_letter_code
_entity_poly.pdbx_strand_id
1 'polypeptide(L)' 'MLNLFKRPIEVETLEAWAKMVEDIAKVAILAVPVIIFGQNGILFKIASSFTLMFVAYATLLVGKQLRKLKPKLSKGD' A
#
# COMPACT_ATOMS: atom_id res chain seq x y z
N MET A 1 0.70 29.47 15.47
CA MET A 1 -0.22 30.03 14.46
C MET A 1 -0.81 28.86 13.67
N LEU A 2 -2.10 28.59 13.82
CA LEU A 2 -2.77 27.49 13.12
C LEU A 2 -3.07 27.91 11.69
N ASN A 3 -2.26 27.41 10.76
CA ASN A 3 -2.30 27.79 9.36
C ASN A 3 -3.37 26.96 8.63
N LEU A 4 -4.64 27.33 8.82
CA LEU A 4 -5.84 26.62 8.30
C LEU A 4 -5.94 26.54 6.77
N PHE A 5 -5.10 27.29 6.04
CA PHE A 5 -5.03 27.28 4.58
C PHE A 5 -3.75 26.64 4.02
N LYS A 6 -2.87 26.12 4.89
CA LYS A 6 -1.74 25.31 4.43
C LYS A 6 -2.29 23.96 3.98
N ARG A 7 -1.80 23.44 2.84
CA ARG A 7 -2.19 22.11 2.33
C ARG A 7 -2.16 21.10 3.48
N PRO A 8 -3.26 20.41 3.78
CA PRO A 8 -3.34 19.51 4.95
C PRO A 8 -2.50 18.23 4.78
N ILE A 9 -1.80 18.09 3.66
CA ILE A 9 -0.97 16.93 3.34
C ILE A 9 0.47 17.41 3.29
N GLU A 10 1.18 17.19 4.38
CA GLU A 10 2.62 17.39 4.43
C GLU A 10 3.34 16.27 3.70
N VAL A 11 4.54 16.57 3.19
CA VAL A 11 5.38 15.60 2.50
C VAL A 11 5.69 14.40 3.40
N GLU A 12 5.84 14.62 4.70
CA GLU A 12 6.04 13.59 5.71
C GLU A 12 4.84 12.66 5.84
N THR A 13 3.62 13.20 5.84
CA THR A 13 2.38 12.42 5.85
C THR A 13 2.31 11.53 4.61
N LEU A 14 2.62 12.09 3.43
CA LEU A 14 2.60 11.37 2.16
C LEU A 14 3.61 10.21 2.13
N GLU A 15 4.79 10.39 2.74
CA GLU A 15 5.79 9.33 2.90
C GLU A 15 5.32 8.24 3.87
N ALA A 16 4.66 8.62 4.98
CA ALA A 16 4.08 7.67 5.92
C ALA A 16 2.99 6.81 5.25
N TRP A 17 2.12 7.42 4.43
CA TRP A 17 1.14 6.68 3.61
C TRP A 17 1.81 5.75 2.62
N ALA A 18 2.85 6.20 1.91
CA ALA A 18 3.58 5.35 0.96
C ALA A 18 4.19 4.12 1.65
N LYS A 19 4.81 4.33 2.82
CA LYS A 19 5.39 3.24 3.63
C LYS A 19 4.34 2.26 4.14
N MET A 20 3.22 2.76 4.65
CA MET A 20 2.12 1.93 5.13
C MET A 20 1.57 1.03 4.01
N VAL A 21 1.39 1.60 2.81
CA VAL A 21 0.91 0.84 1.65
C VAL A 21 1.92 -0.24 1.22
N GLU A 22 3.22 0.04 1.28
CA GLU A 22 4.26 -0.97 1.05
C GLU A 22 4.25 -2.07 2.12
N ASP A 23 3.99 -1.73 3.38
CA ASP A 23 3.91 -2.70 4.45
C ASP A 23 2.69 -3.63 4.29
N ILE A 24 1.55 -3.10 3.83
CA ILE A 24 0.38 -3.92 3.43
C ILE A 24 0.77 -4.90 2.31
N ALA A 25 1.52 -4.44 1.30
CA ALA A 25 1.98 -5.33 0.22
C ALA A 25 2.85 -6.48 0.75
N LYS A 26 3.79 -6.18 1.67
CA LYS A 26 4.64 -7.21 2.30
C LYS A 26 3.81 -8.20 3.09
N VAL A 27 2.86 -7.73 3.89
CA VAL A 27 1.95 -8.60 4.66
C VAL A 27 1.12 -9.49 3.74
N ALA A 28 0.62 -8.96 2.63
CA ALA A 28 -0.11 -9.75 1.64
C ALA A 28 0.75 -10.88 1.03
N ILE A 29 2.02 -10.61 0.73
CA ILE A 29 2.96 -11.63 0.25
C ILE A 29 3.24 -12.68 1.32
N LEU A 30 3.46 -12.26 2.58
CA LEU A 30 3.70 -13.17 3.71
C LEU A 30 2.48 -14.04 4.05
N ALA A 31 1.27 -13.61 3.70
CA ALA A 31 0.06 -14.38 3.89
C ALA A 31 -0.08 -15.55 2.90
N VAL A 32 0.61 -15.53 1.75
CA VAL A 32 0.49 -16.58 0.72
C VAL A 32 0.88 -17.97 1.25
N PRO A 33 2.05 -18.16 1.89
CA PRO A 33 2.39 -19.44 2.53
C PRO A 33 1.37 -19.88 3.58
N VAL A 34 0.88 -18.94 4.41
CA VAL A 34 -0.09 -19.23 5.48
C VAL A 34 -1.37 -19.85 4.90
N ILE A 35 -1.85 -19.32 3.78
CA ILE A 35 -3.04 -19.84 3.09
C ILE A 35 -2.76 -21.19 2.42
N ILE A 36 -1.59 -21.35 1.79
CA ILE A 36 -1.21 -22.60 1.11
C ILE A 36 -1.10 -23.75 2.11
N PHE A 37 -0.49 -23.53 3.27
CA PHE A 37 -0.32 -24.55 4.31
C PHE A 37 -1.53 -24.72 5.23
N GLY A 38 -2.52 -23.82 5.18
CA GLY A 38 -3.76 -23.96 5.95
C GLY A 38 -4.59 -25.18 5.55
N GLN A 39 -5.44 -25.67 6.45
CA GLN A 39 -6.37 -26.78 6.21
C GLN A 39 -7.62 -26.39 5.38
N ASN A 40 -7.53 -25.32 4.58
CA ASN A 40 -8.63 -24.84 3.76
C ASN A 40 -8.83 -25.67 2.49
N GLY A 41 -10.03 -25.61 1.90
CA GLY A 41 -10.31 -26.24 0.61
C GLY A 41 -9.45 -25.66 -0.53
N ILE A 42 -9.15 -26.49 -1.54
CA ILE A 42 -8.28 -26.12 -2.68
C ILE A 42 -8.79 -24.87 -3.41
N LEU A 43 -10.12 -24.77 -3.62
CA LEU A 43 -10.73 -23.62 -4.28
C LEU A 43 -10.48 -22.31 -3.52
N PHE A 44 -10.59 -22.36 -2.19
CA PHE A 44 -10.31 -21.22 -1.32
C PHE A 44 -8.84 -20.81 -1.41
N LYS A 45 -7.92 -21.77 -1.37
CA LYS A 45 -6.47 -21.48 -1.50
C LYS A 45 -6.13 -20.75 -2.79
N ILE A 46 -6.68 -21.22 -3.91
CA ILE A 46 -6.45 -20.62 -5.22
C ILE A 46 -7.05 -19.21 -5.27
N ALA A 47 -8.33 -19.04 -4.90
CA ALA A 47 -9.01 -17.76 -4.93
C ALA A 47 -8.33 -16.72 -4.02
N SER A 48 -7.97 -17.12 -2.79
CA SER A 48 -7.29 -16.23 -1.85
C SER A 48 -5.86 -15.89 -2.30
N SER A 49 -5.12 -16.83 -2.89
CA SER A 49 -3.77 -16.55 -3.41
C SER A 49 -3.80 -15.55 -4.56
N PHE A 50 -4.74 -15.69 -5.51
CA PHE A 50 -4.96 -14.70 -6.57
C PHE A 50 -5.37 -13.33 -6.01
N THR A 51 -6.26 -13.31 -5.02
CA THR A 51 -6.69 -12.08 -4.36
C THR A 51 -5.52 -11.38 -3.65
N LEU A 52 -4.71 -12.13 -2.90
CA LEU A 52 -3.51 -11.60 -2.23
C LEU A 52 -2.50 -11.03 -3.23
N MET A 53 -2.29 -11.71 -4.36
CA MET A 53 -1.38 -11.25 -5.40
C MET A 53 -1.89 -9.95 -6.05
N PHE A 54 -3.19 -9.85 -6.31
CA PHE A 54 -3.82 -8.63 -6.81
C PHE A 54 -3.70 -7.47 -5.81
N VAL A 55 -3.99 -7.72 -4.53
CA VAL A 55 -3.89 -6.72 -3.46
C VAL A 55 -2.44 -6.24 -3.32
N ALA A 56 -1.45 -7.14 -3.31
CA ALA A 56 -0.05 -6.78 -3.23
C ALA A 56 0.40 -5.91 -4.42
N TYR A 57 -0.05 -6.24 -5.63
CA TYR A 57 0.27 -5.44 -6.81
C TYR A 57 -0.38 -4.06 -6.77
N ALA A 58 -1.67 -3.99 -6.41
CA ALA A 58 -2.41 -2.74 -6.32
C ALA A 58 -1.83 -1.79 -5.27
N THR A 59 -1.45 -2.30 -4.09
CA THR A 59 -0.81 -1.48 -3.06
C THR A 59 0.57 -1.00 -3.50
N LEU A 60 1.42 -1.84 -4.10
CA LEU A 60 2.70 -1.39 -4.65
C LEU A 60 2.54 -0.28 -5.69
N LEU A 61 1.52 -0.37 -6.56
CA LEU A 61 1.20 0.69 -7.51
C LEU A 61 0.82 2.00 -6.82
N VAL A 62 -0.06 1.95 -5.82
CA VAL A 62 -0.48 3.12 -5.04
C VAL A 62 0.72 3.75 -4.32
N GLY A 63 1.57 2.97 -3.67
CA GLY A 63 2.80 3.46 -3.02
C GLY A 63 3.74 4.16 -4.01
N LYS A 64 3.86 3.61 -5.22
CA LYS A 64 4.65 4.22 -6.30
C LYS A 64 4.03 5.53 -6.79
N GLN A 65 2.70 5.64 -6.85
CA GLN A 65 2.02 6.88 -7.21
C GLN A 65 2.16 7.95 -6.13
N LEU A 66 2.04 7.58 -4.85
CA LEU A 66 2.26 8.48 -3.72
C LEU A 66 3.67 9.09 -3.76
N ARG A 67 4.72 8.30 -4.01
CA ARG A 67 6.08 8.82 -4.16
C ARG A 67 6.26 9.72 -5.40
N LYS A 68 5.54 9.48 -6.49
CA LYS A 68 5.54 10.36 -7.68
C LYS A 68 4.84 11.69 -7.45
N LEU A 69 3.91 11.77 -6.50
CA LEU A 69 3.24 13.03 -6.13
C LEU A 69 4.15 13.94 -5.29
N LYS A 70 5.16 13.38 -4.61
CA LYS A 70 6.14 14.10 -3.79
C LYS A 70 6.84 15.28 -4.52
N PRO A 71 7.46 15.11 -5.71
CA PRO A 71 8.09 16.23 -6.43
C PRO A 71 7.09 17.25 -7.00
N LYS A 72 5.81 16.88 -7.19
CA LYS A 72 4.76 17.83 -7.62
C LYS A 72 4.29 18.73 -6.48
N LEU A 73 4.37 18.25 -5.24
CA LEU A 73 4.07 19.03 -4.05
C LEU A 73 5.24 19.94 -3.64
N SER A 74 6.48 19.46 -3.76
CA SER A 74 7.69 20.24 -3.40
C SER A 74 8.05 21.38 -4.37
N LYS A 75 7.44 21.46 -5.57
CA LYS A 75 7.67 22.52 -6.56
C LYS A 75 6.60 23.63 -6.56
N GLY A 76 5.62 23.53 -5.67
CA GLY A 76 4.53 24.50 -5.54
C GLY A 76 4.57 25.35 -4.27
N ASP A 77 5.64 25.22 -3.48
CA ASP A 77 6.07 26.14 -2.43
C ASP A 77 7.15 27.07 -3.00
#